data_AF-W6TWD7-F1
#
_entry.id   AF-W6TWD7-F1
#
_cell.length_a   1.000
_cell.length_b   1.000
_cell.length_c   1.000
_cell.angle_alpha   90.00
_cell.angle_beta   90.00
_cell.angle_gamma   90.00
#
_symmetry.space_group_name_H-M   'P 1'
#
loop_
_entity.id
_entity.type
_entity.pdbx_description
1 polymer ?
#
loop_
_entity_poly.entity_id
_entity_poly.type
_entity_poly.pdbx_seq_one_letter_code
_entity_poly.pdbx_strand_id
1 'polypeptide(L)'
;MRRFYMKITNFTLILLLLMSSCEQDNNTNKGIKSRNKRDLEQQVEAQKTPEEALREKLNNNQRKGLDFLKEALSSESDFNNFLNADESKIKDALDHIQSELAKCTGDEAADKKNTFKQVVEGALKEGLDNFKGQSNSTCGN
;
A
#
# COMPACT_ATOMS: atom_id res chain seq x y z
N MET A 1 44.09 2.59 -19.85
CA MET A 1 42.80 2.16 -19.28
C MET A 1 42.93 2.29 -17.77
N ARG A 2 42.10 2.97 -16.97
CA ARG A 2 40.77 3.57 -17.10
C ARG A 2 40.78 4.86 -16.25
N ARG A 3 40.13 5.92 -16.74
CA ARG A 3 39.95 7.20 -16.03
C ARG A 3 38.80 7.07 -15.02
N PHE A 4 39.01 7.57 -13.82
CA PHE A 4 37.96 7.86 -12.85
C PHE A 4 37.04 8.95 -13.43
N TYR A 5 35.74 8.66 -13.56
CA TYR A 5 34.74 9.65 -13.95
C TYR A 5 33.52 9.51 -13.02
N MET A 6 33.49 10.33 -11.98
CA MET A 6 32.28 10.73 -11.29
C MET A 6 32.14 12.22 -11.52
N LYS A 7 31.18 12.61 -12.37
CA LYS A 7 30.77 14.01 -12.55
C LYS A 7 29.25 14.00 -12.70
N ILE A 8 28.63 14.37 -11.59
CA ILE A 8 27.22 14.64 -11.37
C ILE A 8 26.60 15.20 -12.64
N THR A 9 25.71 14.41 -13.24
CA THR A 9 24.95 14.79 -14.42
C THR A 9 24.04 15.98 -14.08
N ASN A 10 24.31 17.05 -14.80
CA ASN A 10 23.56 18.29 -14.97
C ASN A 10 22.02 18.11 -14.84
N PHE A 11 21.48 18.42 -13.66
CA PHE A 11 20.04 18.62 -13.42
C PHE A 11 19.60 20.03 -13.83
N THR A 12 20.12 20.52 -14.96
CA THR A 12 19.77 21.81 -15.54
C THR A 12 18.85 21.55 -16.73
N LEU A 13 17.72 22.27 -16.77
CA LEU A 13 16.77 22.45 -17.89
C LEU A 13 15.35 21.84 -17.76
N ILE A 14 14.80 21.62 -16.55
CA ILE A 14 13.34 21.35 -16.39
C ILE A 14 12.69 22.26 -15.33
N LEU A 15 13.09 23.54 -15.25
CA LEU A 15 12.45 24.53 -14.36
C LEU A 15 12.01 25.82 -15.06
N LEU A 16 12.02 25.88 -16.39
CA LEU A 16 11.70 27.10 -17.16
C LEU A 16 10.31 27.12 -17.81
N LEU A 17 9.45 26.12 -17.56
CA LEU A 17 8.17 25.96 -18.27
C LEU A 17 6.93 26.56 -17.57
N LEU A 18 7.07 27.31 -16.48
CA LEU A 18 5.92 27.79 -15.69
C LEU A 18 5.56 29.28 -15.87
N MET A 19 6.12 30.01 -16.84
CA MET A 19 5.86 31.45 -17.01
C MET A 19 5.23 31.83 -18.36
N SER A 20 4.37 30.98 -18.92
CA SER A 20 3.72 31.29 -20.22
C SER A 20 2.30 30.76 -20.33
N SER A 21 1.35 31.36 -19.61
CA SER A 21 -0.01 31.59 -20.11
C SER A 21 -0.88 32.33 -19.09
N CYS A 22 -0.48 33.53 -18.71
CA CYS A 22 -1.42 34.54 -18.25
C CYS A 22 -1.30 35.70 -19.22
N GLU A 23 -2.15 35.71 -20.26
CA GLU A 23 -2.77 36.89 -20.86
C GLU A 23 -3.47 36.49 -22.16
N GLN A 24 -4.80 36.55 -22.13
CA GLN A 24 -5.54 36.93 -23.33
C GLN A 24 -6.70 37.83 -22.88
N ASP A 25 -6.48 39.12 -23.07
CA ASP A 25 -7.52 40.14 -23.22
C ASP A 25 -8.62 39.66 -24.17
N ASN A 26 -9.88 40.07 -23.91
CA ASN A 26 -10.80 40.67 -24.89
C ASN A 26 -12.24 40.78 -24.33
N ASN A 27 -12.60 41.99 -23.91
CA ASN A 27 -13.81 42.73 -24.30
C ASN A 27 -15.12 41.96 -24.62
N THR A 28 -16.17 42.11 -23.80
CA THR A 28 -17.38 42.95 -24.08
C THR A 28 -18.58 42.62 -23.17
N ASN A 29 -19.22 43.70 -22.74
CA ASN A 29 -20.55 43.83 -22.13
C ASN A 29 -21.64 42.86 -22.64
N LYS A 30 -22.27 42.07 -21.75
CA LYS A 30 -23.74 41.95 -21.59
C LYS A 30 -24.12 41.00 -20.46
N GLY A 31 -25.00 41.47 -19.58
CA GLY A 31 -25.45 40.72 -18.41
C GLY A 31 -26.23 39.46 -18.76
N ILE A 32 -25.93 38.39 -18.02
CA ILE A 32 -26.88 37.30 -17.73
C ILE A 32 -26.74 36.98 -16.25
N LYS A 33 -27.76 37.36 -15.47
CA LYS A 33 -28.04 36.74 -14.17
C LYS A 33 -28.28 35.24 -14.44
N SER A 34 -27.31 34.39 -14.12
CA SER A 34 -27.56 32.96 -13.97
C SER A 34 -27.22 32.53 -12.55
N ARG A 35 -28.30 32.31 -11.82
CA ARG A 35 -28.37 31.65 -10.51
C ARG A 35 -27.81 30.23 -10.66
N ASN A 36 -27.06 29.78 -9.65
CA ASN A 36 -26.44 28.45 -9.48
C ASN A 36 -25.07 28.22 -10.14
N LYS A 37 -24.02 28.31 -9.32
CA LYS A 37 -23.13 27.15 -9.08
C LYS A 37 -22.38 27.29 -7.74
N ARG A 38 -23.14 27.38 -6.65
CA ARG A 38 -22.70 26.80 -5.37
C ARG A 38 -22.87 25.29 -5.55
N ASP A 39 -21.92 24.64 -6.23
CA ASP A 39 -21.81 23.18 -6.25
C ASP A 39 -20.46 22.71 -6.85
N LEU A 40 -19.38 23.41 -6.50
CA LEU A 40 -18.02 22.86 -6.67
C LEU A 40 -17.47 22.32 -5.34
N GLU A 41 -18.36 22.08 -4.38
CA GLU A 41 -18.14 21.16 -3.25
C GLU A 41 -18.69 19.77 -3.57
N GLN A 42 -19.02 19.52 -4.85
CA GLN A 42 -19.49 18.22 -5.31
C GLN A 42 -18.31 17.24 -5.37
N GLN A 43 -18.11 16.54 -4.26
CA GLN A 43 -17.53 15.19 -4.17
C GLN A 43 -16.14 15.04 -4.79
N VAL A 44 -15.11 15.47 -4.06
CA VAL A 44 -13.93 14.60 -3.99
C VAL A 44 -14.36 13.43 -3.10
N GLU A 45 -14.95 12.38 -3.68
CA GLU A 45 -14.85 11.06 -3.05
C GLU A 45 -13.37 10.87 -2.80
N ALA A 46 -12.96 10.89 -1.52
CA ALA A 46 -11.58 10.61 -1.16
C ALA A 46 -11.23 9.27 -1.82
N GLN A 47 -10.27 9.29 -2.76
CA GLN A 47 -9.82 8.05 -3.39
C GLN A 47 -9.34 7.14 -2.27
N LYS A 48 -9.98 5.96 -2.16
CA LYS A 48 -9.60 4.95 -1.19
C LYS A 48 -8.15 4.54 -1.45
N THR A 49 -7.39 4.41 -0.38
CA THR A 49 -6.06 3.81 -0.45
C THR A 49 -6.16 2.35 -0.92
N PRO A 50 -5.09 1.76 -1.49
CA PRO A 50 -5.08 0.34 -1.86
C PRO A 50 -5.43 -0.58 -0.68
N GLU A 51 -5.01 -0.22 0.54
CA GLU A 51 -5.37 -0.96 1.75
C GLU A 51 -6.87 -0.89 2.05
N GLU A 52 -7.48 0.30 2.01
CA GLU A 52 -8.91 0.46 2.26
C GLU A 52 -9.74 -0.29 1.21
N ALA A 53 -9.37 -0.17 -0.07
CA ALA A 53 -10.01 -0.89 -1.17
C ALA A 53 -9.89 -2.41 -1.00
N LEU A 54 -8.74 -2.91 -0.53
CA LEU A 54 -8.57 -4.32 -0.21
C LEU A 54 -9.45 -4.73 0.98
N ARG A 55 -9.43 -3.97 2.09
CA ARG A 55 -10.20 -4.29 3.33
C ARG A 55 -11.69 -4.47 3.07
N GLU A 56 -12.28 -3.73 2.14
CA GLU A 56 -13.69 -3.87 1.75
C GLU A 56 -14.02 -5.24 1.16
N LYS A 57 -13.05 -5.90 0.54
CA LYS A 57 -13.19 -7.22 -0.08
C LYS A 57 -12.78 -8.38 0.83
N LEU A 58 -12.25 -8.08 2.01
CA LEU A 58 -11.78 -9.07 2.98
C LEU A 58 -12.86 -9.40 4.01
N ASN A 59 -12.92 -10.66 4.42
CA ASN A 59 -13.70 -11.07 5.58
C ASN A 59 -13.01 -10.66 6.90
N ASN A 60 -13.70 -10.83 8.03
CA ASN A 60 -13.18 -10.41 9.34
C ASN A 60 -11.86 -11.11 9.74
N ASN A 61 -11.68 -12.38 9.37
CA ASN A 61 -10.45 -13.11 9.70
C ASN A 61 -9.29 -12.63 8.82
N GLN A 62 -9.53 -12.43 7.53
CA GLN A 62 -8.54 -11.88 6.61
C GLN A 62 -8.12 -10.47 7.01
N ARG A 63 -9.04 -9.63 7.49
CA ARG A 63 -8.70 -8.29 8.03
C ARG A 63 -7.75 -8.38 9.23
N LYS A 64 -8.00 -9.29 10.17
CA LYS A 64 -7.08 -9.54 11.29
C LYS A 64 -5.72 -10.07 10.83
N GLY A 65 -5.71 -10.92 9.80
CA GLY A 65 -4.48 -11.36 9.15
C GLY A 65 -3.72 -10.18 8.53
N LEU A 66 -4.41 -9.24 7.90
CA LEU A 66 -3.84 -8.05 7.29
C LEU A 66 -3.26 -7.11 8.35
N ASP A 67 -3.96 -6.91 9.47
CA ASP A 67 -3.47 -6.14 10.62
C ASP A 67 -2.16 -6.75 11.15
N PHE A 68 -2.14 -8.07 11.37
CA PHE A 68 -0.94 -8.78 11.81
C PHE A 68 0.21 -8.66 10.80
N LEU A 69 -0.08 -8.79 9.51
CA LEU A 69 0.90 -8.64 8.45
C LEU A 69 1.51 -7.24 8.44
N LYS A 70 0.68 -6.20 8.56
CA LYS A 70 1.12 -4.81 8.60
C LYS A 70 2.01 -4.54 9.81
N GLU A 71 1.72 -5.16 10.94
CA GLU A 71 2.60 -5.09 12.12
C GLU A 71 3.89 -5.90 11.96
N ALA A 72 3.88 -6.98 11.18
CA ALA A 72 5.06 -7.80 10.90
C ALA A 72 6.03 -7.07 9.96
N LEU A 73 5.50 -6.35 8.98
CA LEU A 73 6.28 -5.62 7.99
C LEU A 73 6.72 -4.27 8.56
N SER A 74 8.03 -4.09 8.70
CA SER A 74 8.63 -2.81 9.13
C SER A 74 8.74 -1.79 7.99
N SER A 75 8.44 -2.19 6.75
CA SER A 75 8.62 -1.40 5.54
C SER A 75 7.27 -1.14 4.86
N GLU A 76 6.96 0.14 4.64
CA GLU A 76 5.79 0.55 3.86
C GLU A 76 5.88 0.03 2.40
N SER A 77 7.10 -0.04 1.85
CA SER A 77 7.31 -0.57 0.51
C SER A 77 6.95 -2.06 0.42
N ASP A 78 7.29 -2.85 1.44
CA ASP A 78 7.00 -4.29 1.46
C ASP A 78 5.49 -4.53 1.59
N PHE A 79 4.83 -3.73 2.43
CA PHE A 79 3.38 -3.77 2.56
C PHE A 79 2.68 -3.35 1.25
N ASN A 80 3.14 -2.28 0.59
CA ASN A 80 2.60 -1.86 -0.70
C ASN A 80 2.83 -2.90 -1.80
N ASN A 81 3.98 -3.58 -1.81
CA ASN A 81 4.23 -4.70 -2.73
C ASN A 81 3.24 -5.84 -2.49
N PHE A 82 2.94 -6.17 -1.24
CA PHE A 82 1.90 -7.14 -0.90
C PHE A 82 0.52 -6.71 -1.41
N LEU A 83 0.14 -5.43 -1.21
CA LEU A 83 -1.16 -4.90 -1.67
C LEU A 83 -1.33 -4.92 -3.21
N ASN A 84 -0.23 -4.87 -3.96
CA ASN A 84 -0.23 -4.93 -5.42
C ASN A 84 -0.22 -6.36 -5.98
N ALA A 85 -0.20 -7.39 -5.13
CA ALA A 85 -0.26 -8.78 -5.57
C ALA A 85 -1.67 -9.18 -6.02
N ASP A 86 -1.78 -10.37 -6.61
CA ASP A 86 -3.06 -10.94 -7.00
C ASP A 86 -4.00 -11.09 -5.79
N GLU A 87 -5.24 -10.62 -5.92
CA GLU A 87 -6.22 -10.60 -4.82
C GLU A 87 -6.48 -11.99 -4.24
N SER A 88 -6.49 -13.04 -5.08
CA SER A 88 -6.70 -14.40 -4.61
C SER A 88 -5.52 -14.90 -3.78
N LYS A 89 -4.28 -14.58 -4.20
CA LYS A 89 -3.06 -14.91 -3.45
C LYS A 89 -2.97 -14.15 -2.14
N ILE A 90 -3.38 -12.87 -2.12
CA ILE A 90 -3.48 -12.06 -0.90
C ILE A 90 -4.44 -12.76 0.07
N LYS A 91 -5.67 -13.06 -0.35
CA LYS A 91 -6.67 -13.72 0.50
C LYS A 91 -6.16 -15.04 1.06
N ASP A 92 -5.56 -15.86 0.21
CA ASP A 92 -4.96 -17.14 0.58
C ASP A 92 -3.84 -17.01 1.63
N ALA A 93 -2.99 -15.99 1.50
CA ALA A 93 -1.94 -15.71 2.47
C ALA A 93 -2.51 -15.22 3.81
N LEU A 94 -3.53 -14.35 3.77
CA LEU A 94 -4.18 -13.82 4.97
C LEU A 94 -4.94 -14.91 5.73
N ASP A 95 -5.62 -15.82 5.03
CA ASP A 95 -6.30 -16.97 5.64
C ASP A 95 -5.28 -17.93 6.29
N HIS A 96 -4.14 -18.16 5.62
CA HIS A 96 -3.03 -18.95 6.19
C HIS A 96 -2.48 -18.32 7.47
N ILE A 97 -2.14 -17.02 7.45
CA ILE A 97 -1.68 -16.27 8.63
C ILE A 97 -2.67 -16.44 9.77
N GLN A 98 -3.97 -16.27 9.53
CA GLN A 98 -4.97 -16.41 10.57
C GLN A 98 -5.02 -17.84 11.13
N SER A 99 -4.97 -18.85 10.26
CA SER A 99 -4.97 -20.25 10.69
C SER A 99 -3.77 -20.59 11.57
N GLU A 100 -2.59 -20.04 11.26
CA GLU A 100 -1.37 -20.21 12.06
C GLU A 100 -1.45 -19.44 13.39
N LEU A 101 -2.08 -18.26 13.40
CA LEU A 101 -2.31 -17.46 14.61
C LEU A 101 -3.31 -18.12 15.56
N ALA A 102 -4.32 -18.81 15.02
CA ALA A 102 -5.32 -19.52 15.81
C ALA A 102 -4.71 -20.66 16.63
N LYS A 103 -3.57 -21.22 16.18
CA LYS A 103 -2.79 -22.21 16.94
C LYS A 103 -2.07 -21.58 18.15
N CYS A 104 -1.83 -20.28 18.13
CA CYS A 104 -1.09 -19.57 19.18
C CYS A 104 -1.97 -19.33 20.41
N THR A 105 -1.99 -20.32 21.30
CA THR A 105 -2.72 -20.31 22.58
C THR A 105 -1.77 -20.57 23.76
N GLY A 106 -2.21 -20.27 24.98
CA GLY A 106 -1.42 -20.46 26.21
C GLY A 106 -0.47 -19.30 26.52
N ASP A 107 0.36 -19.50 27.55
CA ASP A 107 1.18 -18.44 28.16
C ASP A 107 2.30 -17.93 27.23
N GLU A 108 2.83 -18.79 26.36
CA GLU A 108 3.89 -18.43 25.38
C GLU A 108 3.34 -17.86 24.06
N ALA A 109 2.03 -17.68 23.93
CA ALA A 109 1.40 -17.28 22.67
C ALA A 109 1.91 -15.93 22.15
N ALA A 110 2.24 -14.99 23.04
CA ALA A 110 2.77 -13.68 22.65
C ALA A 110 4.15 -13.80 21.99
N ASP A 111 5.06 -14.57 22.59
CA ASP A 111 6.41 -14.77 22.07
C ASP A 111 6.39 -15.54 20.75
N LYS A 112 5.58 -16.61 20.66
CA LYS A 112 5.42 -17.37 19.41
C LYS A 112 4.83 -16.51 18.28
N LYS A 113 3.91 -15.58 18.59
CA LYS A 113 3.40 -14.60 17.61
C LYS A 113 4.48 -13.63 17.13
N ASN A 114 5.36 -13.17 18.02
CA ASN A 114 6.48 -12.31 17.64
C ASN A 114 7.48 -13.04 16.72
N THR A 115 7.81 -14.30 17.02
CA THR A 115 8.59 -15.15 16.10
C THR A 115 7.86 -15.34 14.78
N PHE A 116 6.54 -15.54 14.82
CA PHE A 116 5.75 -15.72 13.61
C PHE A 116 5.76 -14.48 12.69
N LYS A 117 5.82 -13.26 13.24
CA LYS A 117 6.01 -12.03 12.44
C LYS A 117 7.29 -12.10 11.59
N GLN A 118 8.41 -12.52 12.18
CA GLN A 118 9.69 -12.65 11.47
C GLN A 118 9.64 -13.71 10.37
N VAL A 119 8.96 -14.84 10.63
CA VAL A 119 8.74 -15.91 9.66
C VAL A 119 7.90 -15.41 8.47
N VAL A 120 6.82 -14.67 8.74
CA VAL A 120 5.96 -14.06 7.70
C VAL A 120 6.73 -13.05 6.86
N GLU A 121 7.52 -12.17 7.49
CA GLU A 121 8.37 -11.20 6.78
C GLU A 121 9.38 -11.92 5.86
N GLY A 122 10.03 -12.98 6.36
CA GLY A 122 10.96 -13.79 5.57
C GLY A 122 10.29 -14.47 4.38
N ALA A 123 9.15 -15.12 4.60
CA ALA A 123 8.40 -15.79 3.54
C ALA A 123 7.91 -14.84 2.45
N LEU A 124 7.51 -13.61 2.81
CA LEU A 124 7.07 -12.61 1.82
C LEU A 124 8.19 -12.18 0.87
N LYS A 125 9.46 -12.21 1.30
CA LYS A 125 10.61 -11.88 0.43
C LYS A 125 10.80 -12.89 -0.70
N GLU A 126 10.34 -14.12 -0.50
CA GLU A 126 10.33 -15.20 -1.50
C GLU A 126 9.06 -15.19 -2.39
N GLY A 127 8.09 -14.31 -2.08
CA GLY A 127 6.84 -14.14 -2.81
C GLY A 127 5.68 -15.00 -2.31
N LEU A 128 4.49 -14.79 -2.91
CA LEU A 128 3.24 -15.41 -2.43
C LEU A 128 3.01 -16.84 -2.92
N ASP A 129 3.73 -17.31 -3.94
CA ASP A 129 3.48 -18.62 -4.55
C ASP A 129 3.76 -19.78 -3.59
N ASN A 130 4.81 -19.65 -2.76
CA ASN A 130 5.21 -20.66 -1.77
C ASN A 130 5.00 -20.20 -0.32
N PHE A 131 4.31 -19.07 -0.13
CA PHE A 131 4.18 -18.42 1.18
C PHE A 131 3.71 -19.39 2.25
N LYS A 132 2.62 -20.14 2.02
CA LYS A 132 2.04 -21.10 2.98
C LYS A 132 3.05 -22.16 3.44
N GLY A 133 3.92 -22.63 2.54
CA GLY A 133 4.93 -23.63 2.86
C GLY A 133 6.09 -23.09 3.71
N GLN A 134 6.32 -21.78 3.65
CA GLN A 134 7.45 -21.12 4.30
C GLN A 134 7.03 -20.32 5.54
N SER A 135 5.74 -20.03 5.72
CA SER A 135 5.21 -19.22 6.81
C SER A 135 4.41 -20.04 7.83
N ASN A 136 4.97 -21.13 8.33
CA ASN A 136 4.33 -21.91 9.41
C ASN A 136 4.72 -21.34 10.78
N SER A 137 3.75 -21.22 11.69
CA SER A 137 4.05 -20.80 13.06
C SER A 137 4.59 -21.96 13.90
N THR A 138 5.35 -21.64 14.94
CA THR A 138 5.74 -22.60 15.98
C THR A 138 4.64 -22.81 17.03
N CYS A 139 3.45 -22.26 16.81
CA CYS A 139 2.36 -22.27 17.77
C CYS A 139 1.64 -23.63 17.87
N GLY A 140 1.69 -24.44 16.82
CA GLY A 140 1.10 -25.79 16.81
C GLY A 140 2.03 -26.91 17.28
N ASN A 141 3.26 -26.56 17.69
CA ASN A 141 4.26 -27.48 18.22
C ASN A 141 4.39 -27.36 19.74
#